data_AF-A0A0F0HK72-F1
#
_entry.id   AF-A0A0F0HK72-F1
#
_cell.length_a   1.000
_cell.length_b   1.000
_cell.length_c   1.000
_cell.angle_alpha   90.00
_cell.angle_beta   90.00
_cell.angle_gamma   90.00
#
_symmetry.space_group_name_H-M   'P 1'
#
loop_
_entity.id
_entity.type
_entity.pdbx_description
1 polymer ?
#
loop_
_entity_poly.entity_id
_entity_poly.type
_entity_poly.pdbx_seq_one_letter_code
_entity_poly.pdbx_strand_id
1 'polypeptide(L)'
;AYRNQLVRTGARSGTTVSVNWPFWEEGGIGGTAVRENLRTLGLAPLDTPRALTALRHAMTPEDTSPTRSRLTVLVGGREELKARFAGDQEEPPGESATDPARDTSTAAPVTGTDPVAPPDDVAGQALVEEATGHLRRLVASSLKLDPERLSPDAALERYGMDSVIAVGVIAEL
;
A
#
# COMPACT_ATOMS: atom_id res chain seq x y z
N ALA A 1 5.26 2.54 9.84
CA ALA A 1 5.53 3.48 10.95
C ALA A 1 5.34 2.87 12.34
N TYR A 2 4.27 2.12 12.58
CA TYR A 2 3.91 1.57 13.91
C TYR A 2 5.05 0.88 14.69
N ARG A 3 5.76 -0.09 14.10
CA ARG A 3 6.85 -0.79 14.82
C ARG A 3 7.99 0.15 15.23
N ASN A 4 8.38 1.10 14.38
CA ASN A 4 9.41 2.08 14.73
C ASN A 4 8.93 3.06 15.81
N GLN A 5 7.63 3.36 15.89
CA GLN A 5 7.07 4.11 17.01
C GLN A 5 7.20 3.34 18.33
N LEU A 6 6.89 2.04 18.34
CA LEU A 6 7.10 1.19 19.51
C LEU A 6 8.57 1.08 19.93
N VAL A 7 9.50 1.18 18.99
CA VAL A 7 10.95 1.24 19.31
C VAL A 7 11.30 2.55 20.01
N ARG A 8 10.76 3.69 19.54
CA ARG A 8 10.96 5.01 20.18
C ARG A 8 10.39 5.08 21.59
N THR A 9 9.29 4.38 21.85
CA THR A 9 8.69 4.30 23.20
C THR A 9 9.30 3.19 24.07
N GLY A 10 10.40 2.56 23.63
CA GLY A 10 11.10 1.51 24.38
C GLY A 10 10.38 0.15 24.44
N ALA A 11 9.23 0.00 23.79
CA ALA A 11 8.42 -1.22 23.81
C ALA A 11 8.92 -2.30 22.82
N ARG A 12 9.81 -1.95 21.89
CA ARG A 12 10.46 -2.85 20.92
C ARG A 12 11.90 -2.42 20.67
N SER A 13 12.67 -3.29 20.01
CA SER A 13 14.06 -3.02 19.62
C SER A 13 14.30 -3.18 18.11
N GLY A 14 15.37 -2.52 17.64
CA GLY A 14 15.88 -2.58 16.27
C GLY A 14 15.19 -1.65 15.27
N THR A 15 15.74 -1.58 14.07
CA THR A 15 15.20 -0.78 12.95
C THR A 15 14.27 -1.63 12.10
N THR A 16 13.12 -1.07 11.71
CA THR A 16 12.21 -1.71 10.75
C THR A 16 12.07 -0.84 9.52
N VAL A 17 12.23 -1.45 8.34
CA VAL A 17 12.01 -0.78 7.05
C VAL A 17 11.10 -1.65 6.18
N SER A 18 10.17 -1.01 5.49
CA SER A 18 9.36 -1.62 4.44
C SER A 18 9.86 -1.13 3.09
N VAL A 19 10.16 -2.04 2.16
CA VAL A 19 10.65 -1.67 0.83
C VAL A 19 9.63 -2.08 -0.22
N ASN A 20 9.13 -1.11 -0.98
CA ASN A 20 8.32 -1.35 -2.16
C ASN A 20 9.30 -1.65 -3.31
N TRP A 21 9.45 -2.94 -3.62
CA TRP A 21 10.34 -3.40 -4.68
C TRP A 21 9.70 -3.23 -6.06
N PRO A 22 10.45 -2.76 -7.06
CA PRO A 22 10.03 -2.81 -8.46
C PRO A 22 10.11 -4.26 -8.95
N PHE A 23 9.79 -4.48 -10.21
CA PHE A 23 9.96 -5.77 -10.86
C PHE A 23 11.44 -6.22 -10.89
N TRP A 24 11.70 -7.48 -10.52
CA TRP A 24 13.05 -8.06 -10.48
C TRP A 24 13.36 -8.79 -11.79
N GLU A 25 14.58 -8.61 -12.29
CA GLU A 25 15.03 -9.28 -13.51
C GLU A 25 15.12 -10.80 -13.35
N GLU A 26 15.64 -11.25 -12.21
CA GLU A 26 15.92 -12.66 -11.89
C GLU A 26 14.86 -13.28 -10.96
N GLY A 27 13.80 -12.56 -10.63
CA GLY A 27 12.87 -12.92 -9.54
C GLY A 27 11.78 -13.93 -9.91
N GLY A 28 11.66 -14.33 -11.18
CA GLY A 28 10.66 -15.29 -11.67
C GLY A 28 9.19 -14.83 -11.59
N ILE A 29 8.90 -13.74 -10.87
CA ILE A 29 7.56 -13.16 -10.71
C ILE A 29 7.34 -12.12 -11.81
N GLY A 30 6.58 -12.51 -12.83
CA GLY A 30 6.08 -11.66 -13.91
C GLY A 30 6.73 -11.96 -15.26
N GLY A 31 5.91 -11.85 -16.31
CA GLY A 31 6.28 -12.25 -17.68
C GLY A 31 6.76 -11.10 -18.55
N THR A 32 6.96 -11.40 -19.83
CA THR A 32 7.34 -10.42 -20.87
C THR A 32 6.41 -9.21 -20.94
N ALA A 33 5.12 -9.39 -20.66
CA ALA A 33 4.13 -8.32 -20.62
C ALA A 33 4.43 -7.26 -19.54
N VAL A 34 4.85 -7.68 -18.35
CA VAL A 34 5.24 -6.76 -17.26
C VAL A 34 6.47 -5.96 -17.67
N ARG A 35 7.44 -6.62 -18.31
CA ARG A 35 8.65 -5.96 -18.81
C ARG A 35 8.34 -4.90 -19.87
N GLU A 36 7.40 -5.18 -20.77
CA GLU A 36 7.02 -4.23 -21.81
C GLU A 36 6.26 -3.03 -21.23
N ASN A 37 5.34 -3.26 -20.29
CA ASN A 37 4.66 -2.20 -19.57
C ASN A 37 5.64 -1.30 -18.79
N LEU A 38 6.65 -1.87 -18.14
CA LEU A 38 7.69 -1.07 -17.48
C LEU A 38 8.40 -0.14 -18.46
N ARG A 39 8.74 -0.63 -19.66
CA ARG A 39 9.40 0.20 -20.68
C ARG A 39 8.53 1.36 -21.13
N THR A 40 7.23 1.17 -21.34
CA THR A 40 6.33 2.27 -21.71
C THR A 40 6.23 3.32 -20.59
N LEU A 41 6.41 2.90 -19.34
CA LEU A 41 6.47 3.77 -18.17
C LEU A 41 7.87 4.36 -17.90
N GLY A 42 8.86 4.17 -18.78
CA GLY A 42 10.25 4.62 -18.55
C GLY A 42 10.93 3.95 -17.35
N LEU A 43 10.39 2.81 -16.91
CA LEU A 43 10.92 1.98 -15.84
C LEU A 43 11.71 0.81 -16.41
N ALA A 44 12.65 0.31 -15.62
CA ALA A 44 13.45 -0.85 -15.95
C ALA A 44 13.32 -1.93 -14.87
N PRO A 45 13.54 -3.21 -15.23
CA PRO A 45 13.74 -4.27 -14.25
C PRO A 45 14.92 -3.95 -13.31
N LEU A 46 14.80 -4.40 -12.07
CA LEU A 46 15.85 -4.33 -11.07
C LEU A 46 16.69 -5.61 -11.10
N ASP A 47 18.00 -5.43 -11.29
CA ASP A 47 18.97 -6.53 -11.14
C ASP A 47 19.34 -6.77 -9.67
N THR A 48 19.82 -7.99 -9.38
CA THR A 48 20.19 -8.39 -8.02
C THR A 48 21.25 -7.48 -7.38
N PRO A 49 22.34 -7.07 -8.07
CA PRO A 49 23.34 -6.17 -7.49
C PRO A 49 22.79 -4.80 -7.05
N ARG A 50 21.91 -4.19 -7.84
CA ARG A 50 21.26 -2.92 -7.47
C ARG A 50 20.26 -3.13 -6.34
N ALA A 51 19.54 -4.26 -6.31
CA ALA A 51 18.62 -4.58 -5.22
C ALA A 51 19.33 -4.67 -3.87
N LEU A 52 20.46 -5.38 -3.81
CA LEU A 52 21.28 -5.50 -2.60
C LEU A 52 21.87 -4.16 -2.16
N THR A 53 22.18 -3.28 -3.11
CA THR A 53 22.67 -1.93 -2.82
C THR A 53 21.55 -1.07 -2.23
N ALA A 54 20.34 -1.10 -2.81
CA ALA A 54 19.17 -0.43 -2.26
C ALA A 54 18.81 -0.94 -0.85
N LEU A 55 18.90 -2.26 -0.62
CA LEU A 55 18.67 -2.84 0.70
C LEU A 55 19.68 -2.34 1.74
N ARG A 56 20.96 -2.29 1.39
CA ARG A 56 22.00 -1.75 2.29
C ARG A 56 21.72 -0.30 2.65
N HIS A 57 21.36 0.54 1.67
CA HIS A 57 20.97 1.93 1.92
C HIS A 57 19.71 2.05 2.80
N ALA A 58 18.73 1.17 2.62
CA ALA A 58 17.52 1.15 3.44
C ALA A 58 17.79 0.81 4.92
N MET A 59 18.91 0.13 5.20
CA MET A 59 19.30 -0.31 6.54
C MET A 59 20.29 0.65 7.22
N THR A 60 20.93 1.56 6.48
CA THR A 60 21.87 2.54 7.06
C THR A 60 21.12 3.69 7.75
N PRO A 61 21.41 3.96 9.04
CA PRO A 61 20.70 4.97 9.81
C PRO A 61 21.08 6.42 9.49
N GLU A 62 22.16 6.66 8.73
CA GLU A 62 22.85 7.96 8.70
C GLU A 62 22.30 8.99 7.69
N ASP A 63 21.42 8.60 6.78
CA ASP A 63 20.95 9.49 5.69
C ASP A 63 19.42 9.60 5.61
N THR A 64 18.73 9.15 6.66
CA THR A 64 17.28 8.97 6.64
C THR A 64 16.65 9.85 7.69
N SER A 65 16.04 10.94 7.23
CA SER A 65 15.09 11.76 7.99
C SER A 65 14.24 10.89 8.94
N PRO A 66 14.01 11.30 10.20
CA PRO A 66 13.58 10.46 11.34
C PRO A 66 12.25 9.68 11.20
N THR A 67 11.64 9.66 10.02
CA THR A 67 10.28 9.14 9.77
C THR A 67 10.21 8.08 8.66
N ARG A 68 11.30 7.76 7.95
CA ARG A 68 11.23 6.86 6.78
C ARG A 68 11.15 5.37 7.15
N SER A 69 9.98 4.94 7.62
CA SER A 69 9.65 3.52 7.82
C SER A 69 9.34 2.76 6.52
N ARG A 70 9.26 3.48 5.39
CA ARG A 70 8.94 2.92 4.07
C ARG A 70 9.76 3.59 2.97
N LEU A 71 10.32 2.79 2.06
CA LEU A 71 11.08 3.21 0.88
C LEU A 71 10.44 2.61 -0.37
N THR A 72 10.48 3.33 -1.49
CA THR A 72 10.19 2.78 -2.81
C THR A 72 11.45 2.79 -3.65
N VAL A 73 11.78 1.67 -4.29
CA VAL A 73 12.91 1.56 -5.21
C VAL A 73 12.38 1.70 -6.64
N LEU A 74 12.99 2.59 -7.42
CA LEU A 74 12.66 2.83 -8.82
C LEU A 74 13.94 2.68 -9.65
N VAL A 75 13.82 2.03 -10.81
CA VAL A 75 14.92 1.88 -11.77
C VAL A 75 14.44 2.41 -13.12
N GLY A 76 15.22 3.27 -13.77
CA GLY A 76 14.86 3.95 -15.00
C GLY A 76 15.71 5.20 -15.24
N GLY A 77 15.31 6.03 -16.21
CA GLY A 77 15.98 7.31 -16.49
C GLY A 77 15.82 8.27 -15.31
N ARG A 78 16.93 8.67 -14.67
CA ARG A 78 16.89 9.49 -13.44
C ARG A 78 16.07 10.78 -13.60
N GLU A 79 16.29 11.51 -14.68
CA GLU A 79 15.63 12.79 -14.91
C GLU A 79 14.14 12.62 -15.25
N GLU A 80 13.79 11.58 -16.01
CA GLU A 80 12.39 11.21 -16.28
C GLU A 80 11.65 10.79 -15.00
N LEU A 81 12.31 9.99 -14.15
CA LEU A 81 11.76 9.57 -12.88
C LEU A 81 11.58 10.75 -11.92
N LYS A 82 12.54 11.66 -11.85
CA LYS A 82 12.39 12.89 -11.07
C LYS A 82 11.23 13.73 -11.59
N ALA A 83 11.19 14.03 -12.89
CA ALA A 83 10.11 14.84 -13.47
C ALA A 83 8.72 14.24 -13.18
N ARG A 84 8.60 12.91 -13.18
CA ARG A 84 7.33 12.22 -12.93
C ARG A 84 6.96 12.08 -11.46
N PHE A 85 7.93 11.84 -10.57
CA PHE A 85 7.68 11.54 -9.16
C PHE A 85 8.03 12.68 -8.20
N ALA A 86 8.68 13.74 -8.67
CA ALA A 86 8.93 14.98 -7.92
C ALA A 86 7.80 15.99 -8.12
N GLY A 87 6.55 15.52 -8.33
CA GLY A 87 5.38 16.38 -8.30
C GLY A 87 5.41 17.27 -7.06
N ASP A 88 5.10 18.55 -7.27
CA ASP A 88 5.27 19.65 -6.33
C ASP A 88 5.10 19.20 -4.88
N GLN A 89 6.22 19.19 -4.15
CA GLN A 89 6.19 19.16 -2.70
C GLN A 89 5.68 20.53 -2.23
N GLU A 90 4.37 20.75 -2.36
CA GLU A 90 3.68 21.77 -1.59
C GLU A 90 3.62 21.21 -0.15
N GLU A 91 4.68 21.49 0.63
CA GLU A 91 4.63 21.32 2.07
C GLU A 91 3.44 22.15 2.58
N PRO A 92 2.41 21.54 3.21
CA PRO A 92 1.46 22.34 3.95
C PRO A 92 2.22 23.05 5.08
N PRO A 93 2.06 24.37 5.25
CA PRO A 93 2.74 25.13 6.28
C PRO A 93 2.36 24.60 7.66
N GLY A 94 3.38 24.46 8.50
CA GLY A 94 3.34 23.66 9.71
C GLY A 94 2.19 23.95 10.66
N GLU A 95 1.71 22.88 11.28
CA GLU A 95 0.94 22.97 12.51
C GLU A 95 1.82 22.47 13.65
N SER A 96 2.27 23.45 14.42
CA SER A 96 3.13 23.28 15.58
C SER A 96 2.46 22.47 16.67
N ALA A 97 3.32 21.82 17.46
CA ALA A 97 3.02 21.24 18.75
C ALA A 97 2.02 22.08 19.57
N THR A 98 0.99 21.40 20.10
CA THR A 98 0.41 21.74 21.39
C THR A 98 -0.05 20.43 22.05
N ASP A 99 0.78 19.93 22.96
CA ASP A 99 0.30 19.29 24.18
C ASP A 99 0.66 20.28 25.30
N PRO A 100 -0.26 20.56 26.25
CA PRO A 100 -0.13 19.87 27.53
C PRO A 100 -1.46 19.52 28.22
N ALA A 101 -1.56 18.25 28.59
CA ALA A 101 -1.65 17.76 29.98
C ALA A 101 -2.97 17.92 30.80
N ARG A 102 -3.37 16.74 31.34
CA ARG A 102 -3.95 16.44 32.69
C ARG A 102 -5.45 16.75 32.89
N ASP A 103 -6.28 15.90 33.52
CA ASP A 103 -6.03 15.02 34.67
C ASP A 103 -7.07 13.88 34.84
N THR A 104 -6.54 12.74 35.28
CA THR A 104 -7.02 11.75 36.28
C THR A 104 -8.26 10.84 36.13
N SER A 105 -8.00 9.61 36.61
CA SER A 105 -8.90 8.66 37.31
C SER A 105 -9.50 7.54 36.47
N THR A 106 -9.51 6.25 36.82
CA THR A 106 -8.75 5.33 37.70
C THR A 106 -9.39 3.95 37.44
N ALA A 107 -8.57 2.89 37.46
CA ALA A 107 -8.93 1.48 37.66
C ALA A 107 -9.74 0.70 36.58
N ALA A 108 -9.11 -0.38 36.10
CA ALA A 108 -9.71 -1.52 35.41
C ALA A 108 -10.60 -2.35 36.37
N PRO A 109 -11.50 -3.27 35.92
CA PRO A 109 -11.08 -4.49 35.23
C PRO A 109 -11.98 -4.99 34.07
N VAL A 110 -11.35 -5.83 33.25
CA VAL A 110 -11.92 -6.85 32.36
C VAL A 110 -13.16 -7.56 32.94
N THR A 111 -14.27 -7.57 32.19
CA THR A 111 -14.94 -8.76 31.60
C THR A 111 -16.36 -8.39 31.16
N GLY A 112 -16.68 -8.69 29.91
CA GLY A 112 -18.04 -9.08 29.51
C GLY A 112 -18.96 -7.95 29.04
N THR A 113 -19.61 -8.26 27.91
CA THR A 113 -20.82 -7.65 27.35
C THR A 113 -20.56 -6.55 26.32
N ASP A 114 -21.12 -6.81 25.13
CA ASP A 114 -21.19 -5.93 23.96
C ASP A 114 -21.35 -4.44 24.32
N PRO A 115 -20.75 -3.58 23.49
CA PRO A 115 -21.37 -2.29 23.22
C PRO A 115 -21.54 -2.07 21.72
N VAL A 116 -22.82 -2.11 21.32
CA VAL A 116 -23.54 -1.00 20.68
C VAL A 116 -22.75 -0.22 19.62
N ALA A 117 -23.22 -0.35 18.38
CA ALA A 117 -22.85 0.44 17.21
C ALA A 117 -22.86 1.97 17.47
N PRO A 118 -21.89 2.71 16.91
CA PRO A 118 -22.00 4.16 16.78
C PRO A 118 -22.73 4.56 15.47
N PRO A 119 -23.46 5.69 15.48
CA PRO A 119 -24.20 6.19 14.33
C PRO A 119 -23.27 7.01 13.44
N ASP A 120 -22.62 6.34 12.49
CA ASP A 120 -22.14 6.91 11.20
C ASP A 120 -21.86 5.79 10.17
N ASP A 121 -22.38 4.58 10.44
CA ASP A 121 -22.15 3.38 9.63
C ASP A 121 -22.88 3.47 8.27
N VAL A 122 -23.89 4.34 8.14
CA VAL A 122 -24.67 4.51 6.90
C VAL A 122 -23.82 5.09 5.77
N ALA A 123 -22.93 6.05 6.08
CA ALA A 123 -22.04 6.63 5.08
C ALA A 123 -20.94 5.64 4.67
N GLY A 124 -20.43 4.85 5.62
CA GLY A 124 -19.49 3.76 5.36
C GLY A 124 -20.12 2.65 4.53
N GLN A 125 -21.35 2.24 4.85
CA GLN A 125 -22.11 1.23 4.13
C GLN A 125 -22.46 1.69 2.71
N ALA A 126 -22.85 2.96 2.54
CA ALA A 126 -23.10 3.54 1.21
C ALA A 126 -21.82 3.58 0.35
N LEU A 127 -20.67 3.94 0.94
CA LEU A 127 -19.38 3.91 0.24
C LEU A 127 -18.98 2.49 -0.13
N VAL A 128 -19.18 1.52 0.77
CA VAL A 128 -18.90 0.10 0.51
C VAL A 128 -19.81 -0.44 -0.58
N GLU A 129 -21.09 -0.06 -0.61
CA GLU A 129 -22.04 -0.48 -1.63
C GLU A 129 -21.69 0.10 -3.01
N GLU A 130 -21.31 1.38 -3.08
CA GLU A 130 -20.86 2.02 -4.31
C GLU A 130 -19.53 1.41 -4.80
N ALA A 131 -18.57 1.22 -3.91
CA ALA A 131 -17.29 0.58 -4.24
C ALA A 131 -17.50 -0.85 -4.73
N THR A 132 -18.37 -1.62 -4.07
CA THR A 132 -18.71 -2.99 -4.48
C THR A 132 -19.37 -3.01 -5.86
N GLY A 133 -20.30 -2.09 -6.11
CA GLY A 133 -20.94 -1.95 -7.43
C GLY A 133 -19.93 -1.59 -8.53
N HIS A 134 -18.99 -0.69 -8.24
CA HIS A 134 -17.93 -0.30 -9.17
C HIS A 134 -16.99 -1.47 -9.48
N LEU A 135 -16.47 -2.14 -8.45
CA LEU A 135 -15.61 -3.32 -8.59
C LEU A 135 -16.32 -4.45 -9.35
N ARG A 136 -17.62 -4.66 -9.11
CA ARG A 136 -18.40 -5.68 -9.83
C ARG A 136 -18.47 -5.41 -11.33
N ARG A 137 -18.60 -4.15 -11.74
CA ARG A 137 -18.61 -3.77 -13.17
C ARG A 137 -17.25 -4.01 -13.84
N LEU A 138 -16.15 -3.67 -13.16
CA LEU A 138 -14.79 -3.89 -13.67
C LEU A 138 -14.44 -5.38 -13.78
N VAL A 139 -14.81 -6.18 -12.78
CA VAL A 139 -14.58 -7.63 -12.81
C VAL A 139 -15.47 -8.30 -13.88
N ALA A 140 -16.72 -7.88 -14.00
CA ALA A 140 -17.66 -8.37 -15.01
C ALA A 140 -17.19 -8.13 -16.44
N SER A 141 -16.69 -6.92 -16.74
CA SER A 141 -16.17 -6.58 -18.07
C SER A 141 -14.97 -7.45 -18.43
N SER A 142 -14.06 -7.68 -17.49
CA SER A 142 -12.87 -8.49 -17.69
C SER A 142 -13.19 -9.98 -17.91
N LEU A 143 -14.11 -10.53 -17.10
CA LEU A 143 -14.56 -11.94 -17.21
C LEU A 143 -15.61 -12.18 -18.30
N LYS A 144 -16.09 -11.13 -18.97
CA LYS A 144 -17.22 -11.16 -19.92
C LYS A 144 -18.47 -11.84 -19.34
N LEU A 145 -18.69 -11.63 -18.05
CA LEU A 145 -19.85 -12.13 -17.33
C LEU A 145 -20.84 -10.99 -17.10
N ASP A 146 -22.11 -11.36 -16.94
CA ASP A 146 -23.10 -10.41 -16.46
C ASP A 146 -22.75 -10.00 -15.02
N PRO A 147 -22.67 -8.69 -14.69
CA PRO A 147 -22.42 -8.25 -13.33
C PRO A 147 -23.39 -8.87 -12.32
N GLU A 148 -24.64 -9.14 -12.68
CA GLU A 148 -25.64 -9.79 -11.81
C GLU A 148 -25.27 -11.21 -11.38
N ARG A 149 -24.39 -11.89 -12.12
CA ARG A 149 -23.92 -13.24 -11.79
C ARG A 149 -22.74 -13.26 -10.84
N LEU A 150 -22.11 -12.12 -10.56
CA LEU A 150 -21.02 -11.99 -9.61
C LEU A 150 -21.58 -11.71 -8.22
N SER A 151 -21.41 -12.69 -7.33
CA SER A 151 -21.67 -12.50 -5.90
C SER A 151 -20.46 -11.86 -5.21
N PRO A 152 -20.64 -10.79 -4.42
CA PRO A 152 -19.55 -10.12 -3.70
C PRO A 152 -18.89 -11.02 -2.63
N ASP A 153 -19.61 -12.03 -2.13
CA ASP A 153 -19.14 -12.92 -1.07
C ASP A 153 -18.59 -14.27 -1.61
N ALA A 154 -18.54 -14.44 -2.94
CA ALA A 154 -18.06 -15.66 -3.56
C ALA A 154 -16.59 -15.55 -4.00
N ALA A 155 -15.83 -16.62 -3.77
CA ALA A 155 -14.45 -16.72 -4.27
C ALA A 155 -14.41 -16.56 -5.81
N LEU A 156 -13.58 -15.64 -6.29
CA LEU A 156 -13.51 -15.25 -7.70
C LEU A 156 -13.01 -16.37 -8.63
N GLU A 157 -12.28 -17.34 -8.08
CA GLU A 157 -11.83 -18.56 -8.75
C GLU A 157 -13.01 -19.36 -9.33
N ARG A 158 -14.18 -19.31 -8.67
CA ARG A 158 -15.41 -19.98 -9.13
C ARG A 158 -15.93 -19.41 -10.45
N TYR A 159 -15.55 -18.18 -10.79
CA TYR A 159 -15.92 -17.52 -12.04
C TYR A 159 -14.81 -17.62 -13.11
N GLY A 160 -13.76 -18.42 -12.87
CA GLY A 160 -12.65 -18.60 -13.80
C GLY A 160 -11.64 -17.43 -13.77
N MET A 161 -11.52 -16.74 -12.63
CA MET A 161 -10.53 -15.68 -12.48
C MET A 161 -9.14 -16.28 -12.28
N ASP A 162 -8.35 -16.25 -13.34
CA ASP A 162 -6.95 -16.67 -13.33
C ASP A 162 -6.04 -15.50 -12.93
N SER A 163 -4.81 -15.78 -12.49
CA SER A 163 -3.83 -14.74 -12.08
C SER A 163 -3.53 -13.72 -13.18
N VAL A 164 -3.70 -14.07 -14.45
CA VAL A 164 -3.53 -13.14 -15.59
C VAL A 164 -4.67 -12.12 -15.67
N ILE A 165 -5.91 -12.55 -15.43
CA ILE A 165 -7.10 -11.68 -15.43
C ILE A 165 -7.07 -10.78 -14.20
N ALA A 166 -6.61 -11.31 -13.05
CA ALA A 166 -6.46 -10.53 -11.82
C ALA A 166 -5.51 -9.33 -11.99
N VAL A 167 -4.40 -9.51 -12.70
CA VAL A 167 -3.47 -8.40 -12.99
C VAL A 167 -4.11 -7.36 -13.91
N GLY A 168 -4.93 -7.78 -14.87
CA GLY A 168 -5.67 -6.86 -15.75
C GLY A 168 -6.64 -5.97 -14.98
N VAL A 169 -7.44 -6.55 -14.08
CA VAL A 169 -8.38 -5.78 -13.23
C VAL A 169 -7.64 -4.83 -12.31
N ILE A 170 -6.50 -5.23 -11.73
CA ILE A 170 -5.68 -4.36 -10.87
C ILE A 170 -5.11 -3.15 -11.64
N ALA A 171 -4.85 -3.30 -12.94
CA ALA A 171 -4.35 -2.20 -13.77
C ALA A 171 -5.45 -1.20 -14.20
N GLU A 172 -6.72 -1.58 -14.09
CA GLU A 172 -7.89 -0.75 -14.43
C GLU A 172 -8.54 -0.07 -13.21
N LEU A 173 -8.04 -0.35 -12.00
CA LEU A 173 -8.39 0.31 -10.74
C LEU A 173 -7.52 1.55 -10.49
#